data_AF-A0A6P6TYP8-F1
#
_entry.id   AF-A0A6P6TYP8-F1
#
_cell.length_a   1.000
_cell.length_b   1.000
_cell.length_c   1.000
_cell.angle_alpha   90.00
_cell.angle_beta   90.00
_cell.angle_gamma   90.00
#
_symmetry.space_group_name_H-M   'P 1'
#
loop_
_entity.id
_entity.type
_entity.pdbx_description
1 polymer ?
#
loop_
_entity_poly.entity_id
_entity_poly.type
_entity_poly.pdbx_seq_one_letter_code
_entity_poly.pdbx_strand_id
1 'polypeptide(L)'
;MAANSGNVYLSMEEERRYASNSIQPVSSTPQSEQWTPEQKKLESFSLSERLGLDEFLSLHVWRASVGELFGTAVLVFLIDTIVISTLDSDVKMPNLIMSIVLAIMITIVLLAVHPVSGGHINPIVSFSAALVGLISMSRAIIYIIAQCLGAVLGALALKAVVSGNIERTFSLGGCTLSIVTPGPQGSPVTIGLGTAQAFWLEVFCSFVFLFASLWMAYDHRQKNSIGLVRVLAIVGTVLGLLVFISTSVTAAKGYGGAGINPARCFGPAVVRGGHLWDGHWVFWAGPAVACVAFYVYTQIIPNDHFHAQEFKHDFFGILRTHGSHAYPPADAWGQPSSLSPTFAKKSFFALFSQSEQPLLNVKATLSSHRGEPAISFAQDDLETLSAPFTFALVNKFSKGRPSMEVIRKFFLALDLKDTASVGLLDSRHVLIHLGNEVDFLRLWSRGIWYIHEVPL
;
A
#
# COMPACT_ATOMS: atom_id res chain seq x y z
N MET A 1 -70.05 15.02 12.31
CA MET A 1 -70.32 14.62 13.71
C MET A 1 -69.25 13.59 14.07
N ALA A 2 -68.14 14.03 14.67
CA ALA A 2 -67.90 14.09 16.12
C ALA A 2 -67.77 12.66 16.69
N ALA A 3 -66.54 12.20 16.93
CA ALA A 3 -65.81 12.28 18.21
C ALA A 3 -66.10 11.00 19.05
N ASN A 4 -65.24 10.44 19.89
CA ASN A 4 -64.10 10.97 20.61
C ASN A 4 -63.33 9.80 21.28
N SER A 5 -62.09 10.07 21.65
CA SER A 5 -61.40 9.69 22.90
C SER A 5 -61.15 8.22 23.25
N GLY A 6 -59.87 7.90 23.44
CA GLY A 6 -59.39 6.66 24.08
C GLY A 6 -59.20 6.78 25.60
N ASN A 7 -58.69 5.69 26.20
CA ASN A 7 -57.60 5.67 27.19
C ASN A 7 -57.33 4.23 27.71
N VAL A 8 -56.06 3.84 27.64
CA VAL A 8 -55.15 3.22 28.63
C VAL A 8 -55.73 2.45 29.85
N TYR A 9 -55.18 1.24 30.12
CA TYR A 9 -54.49 0.73 31.35
C TYR A 9 -54.46 -0.83 31.30
N LEU A 10 -53.30 -1.48 31.16
CA LEU A 10 -52.40 -2.04 32.21
C LEU A 10 -53.06 -3.04 33.18
N SER A 11 -52.68 -4.31 33.07
CA SER A 11 -52.57 -5.24 34.20
C SER A 11 -51.45 -6.26 33.94
N MET A 12 -50.43 -6.26 34.81
CA MET A 12 -49.60 -7.44 35.07
C MET A 12 -49.17 -7.36 36.53
N GLU A 13 -49.80 -8.19 37.34
CA GLU A 13 -49.36 -8.59 38.68
C GLU A 13 -48.69 -9.97 38.60
N GLU A 14 -47.63 -10.12 39.39
CA GLU A 14 -47.09 -11.34 40.00
C GLU A 14 -46.50 -12.41 39.04
N GLU A 15 -45.34 -13.04 39.29
CA GLU A 15 -44.92 -13.64 40.55
C GLU A 15 -43.41 -13.95 40.55
N ARG A 16 -42.84 -14.05 41.76
CA ARG A 16 -41.42 -14.19 42.09
C ARG A 16 -41.15 -15.64 42.54
N ARG A 17 -39.91 -16.11 42.28
CA ARG A 17 -39.17 -17.25 42.90
C ARG A 17 -39.39 -18.63 42.29
N TYR A 18 -38.32 -19.21 41.74
CA TYR A 18 -37.61 -20.34 42.36
C TYR A 18 -36.13 -20.30 41.95
N ALA A 19 -35.26 -20.40 42.95
CA ALA A 19 -33.82 -20.52 42.83
C ALA A 19 -33.42 -22.00 42.70
N SER A 20 -32.35 -22.32 41.95
CA SER A 20 -31.27 -23.18 42.43
C SER A 20 -30.18 -23.41 41.36
N ASN A 21 -28.95 -23.08 41.74
CA ASN A 21 -27.67 -23.71 41.42
C ASN A 21 -27.31 -24.06 39.96
N SER A 22 -26.44 -23.23 39.36
CA SER A 22 -25.40 -23.71 38.44
C SER A 22 -24.24 -22.71 38.37
N ILE A 23 -23.05 -23.27 38.22
CA ILE A 23 -21.71 -22.73 38.43
C ILE A 23 -21.38 -21.60 37.43
N GLN A 24 -20.79 -20.50 37.90
CA GLN A 24 -20.26 -19.43 37.04
C GLN A 24 -18.90 -19.82 36.45
N PRO A 25 -18.68 -19.73 35.12
CA PRO A 25 -17.35 -19.59 34.57
C PRO A 25 -16.93 -18.11 34.63
N VAL A 26 -15.80 -17.86 35.27
CA VAL A 26 -15.09 -16.59 35.31
C VAL A 26 -14.70 -16.20 33.89
N SER A 27 -15.35 -15.17 33.35
CA SER A 27 -14.89 -14.43 32.16
C SER A 27 -14.39 -13.08 32.65
N SER A 28 -13.07 -12.90 32.65
CA SER A 28 -12.42 -11.61 32.83
C SER A 28 -12.71 -10.75 31.59
N THR A 29 -13.84 -10.06 31.61
CA THR A 29 -14.11 -8.96 30.68
C THR A 29 -13.69 -7.66 31.38
N PRO A 30 -12.84 -6.79 30.80
CA PRO A 30 -12.53 -5.50 31.40
C PRO A 30 -13.82 -4.66 31.50
N GLN A 31 -14.00 -3.98 32.63
CA GLN A 31 -15.08 -2.99 32.79
C GLN A 31 -14.97 -1.94 31.68
N SER A 32 -16.08 -1.68 30.99
CA SER A 32 -16.19 -0.56 30.07
C SER A 32 -16.11 0.74 30.87
N GLU A 33 -15.03 1.50 30.70
CA GLU A 33 -14.97 2.89 31.15
C GLU A 33 -16.14 3.66 30.53
N GLN A 34 -16.92 4.30 31.41
CA GLN A 34 -17.96 5.24 31.04
C GLN A 34 -17.34 6.37 30.22
N TRP A 35 -17.64 6.38 28.93
CA TRP A 35 -17.33 7.49 28.03
C TRP A 35 -18.17 8.71 28.41
N THR A 36 -17.56 9.68 29.07
CA THR A 36 -18.12 11.03 29.24
C THR A 36 -17.84 11.85 27.96
N PRO A 37 -18.82 12.57 27.40
CA PRO A 37 -18.69 13.26 26.12
C PRO A 37 -18.01 14.64 26.24
N GLU A 38 -16.94 14.75 27.02
CA GLU A 38 -16.14 15.97 27.15
C GLU A 38 -14.65 15.64 26.96
N GLN A 39 -14.20 15.53 25.70
CA GLN A 39 -12.85 15.85 25.23
C GLN A 39 -12.67 15.41 23.78
N LYS A 40 -13.36 16.09 22.85
CA LYS A 40 -12.88 16.16 21.47
C LYS A 40 -12.06 17.44 21.33
N LYS A 41 -10.92 17.49 22.03
CA LYS A 41 -9.89 18.48 21.78
C LYS A 41 -9.27 18.09 20.45
N LEU A 42 -9.29 19.00 19.49
CA LEU A 42 -8.59 18.89 18.22
C LEU A 42 -7.09 18.73 18.56
N GLU A 43 -6.59 17.49 18.62
CA GLU A 43 -5.16 17.26 18.89
C GLU A 43 -4.37 17.73 17.67
N SER A 44 -3.72 18.89 17.82
CA SER A 44 -2.63 19.30 16.96
C SER A 44 -1.51 18.27 17.10
N PHE A 45 -1.46 17.28 16.21
CA PHE A 45 -0.33 16.36 16.13
C PHE A 45 0.98 17.14 16.13
N SER A 46 1.89 16.78 17.03
CA SER A 46 3.20 17.42 17.11
C SER A 46 3.97 17.19 15.80
N LEU A 47 4.78 18.16 15.39
CA LEU A 47 5.67 18.01 14.22
C LEU A 47 6.59 16.78 14.36
N SER A 48 6.89 16.35 15.59
CA SER A 48 7.63 15.13 15.90
C SER A 48 6.89 13.84 15.54
N GLU A 49 5.58 13.76 15.79
CA GLU A 49 4.75 12.60 15.45
C GLU A 49 4.50 12.54 13.94
N ARG A 50 4.41 13.71 13.29
CA ARG A 50 4.24 13.83 11.84
C ARG A 50 5.50 13.44 11.06
N LEU A 51 6.69 13.80 11.57
CA LEU A 51 7.96 13.32 11.01
C LEU A 51 8.23 11.84 11.34
N GLY A 52 7.46 11.25 12.26
CA GLY A 52 7.63 9.87 12.72
C GLY A 52 8.92 9.69 13.53
N LEU A 53 9.30 10.65 14.37
CA LEU A 53 10.57 10.55 15.11
C LEU A 53 10.63 9.33 16.06
N ASP A 54 9.46 8.82 16.46
CA ASP A 54 9.31 7.56 17.18
C ASP A 54 9.84 6.35 16.39
N GLU A 55 9.82 6.43 15.07
CA GLU A 55 10.31 5.35 14.21
C GLU A 55 11.84 5.17 14.29
N PHE A 56 12.60 6.19 14.72
CA PHE A 56 14.03 6.03 15.01
C PHE A 56 14.28 5.04 16.16
N LEU A 57 13.31 4.86 17.05
CA LEU A 57 13.38 3.91 18.16
C LEU A 57 12.68 2.58 17.84
N SER A 58 12.03 2.47 16.68
CA SER A 58 11.28 1.28 16.31
C SER A 58 12.18 0.15 15.82
N LEU A 59 12.29 -0.91 16.61
CA LEU A 59 13.00 -2.14 16.22
C LEU A 59 12.45 -2.76 14.93
N HIS A 60 11.17 -2.57 14.63
CA HIS A 60 10.59 -3.09 13.39
C HIS A 60 11.15 -2.37 12.16
N VAL A 61 11.30 -1.04 12.23
CA VAL A 61 11.88 -0.23 11.14
C VAL A 61 13.35 -0.57 10.93
N TRP A 62 14.12 -0.74 12.00
CA TRP A 62 15.51 -1.17 11.90
C TRP A 62 15.67 -2.59 11.36
N ARG A 63 14.75 -3.51 11.68
CA ARG A 63 14.72 -4.85 11.05
C ARG A 63 14.40 -4.77 9.56
N ALA A 64 13.44 -3.94 9.18
CA ALA A 64 13.13 -3.70 7.77
C ALA A 64 14.30 -3.04 7.02
N SER A 65 15.05 -2.13 7.65
CA SER A 65 16.22 -1.50 7.04
C SER A 65 17.37 -2.47 6.78
N VAL A 66 17.46 -3.59 7.52
CA VAL A 66 18.40 -4.68 7.18
C VAL A 66 18.04 -5.31 5.83
N GLY A 67 16.75 -5.45 5.52
CA GLY A 67 16.27 -5.86 4.20
C GLY A 67 16.69 -4.89 3.09
N GLU A 68 16.57 -3.59 3.34
CA GLU A 68 17.04 -2.54 2.43
C GLU A 68 18.56 -2.56 2.23
N LEU A 69 19.33 -2.79 3.29
CA LEU A 69 20.79 -2.89 3.24
C LEU A 69 21.25 -4.08 2.38
N PHE A 70 20.81 -5.29 2.70
CA PHE A 70 21.23 -6.48 1.94
C PHE A 70 20.60 -6.51 0.55
N GLY A 71 19.35 -6.07 0.41
CA GLY A 71 18.69 -5.92 -0.87
C GLY A 71 19.45 -4.99 -1.81
N THR A 72 19.91 -3.84 -1.31
CA THR A 72 20.71 -2.90 -2.12
C THR A 72 22.12 -3.42 -2.38
N ALA A 73 22.74 -4.13 -1.44
CA ALA A 73 24.04 -4.76 -1.68
C ALA A 73 23.98 -5.80 -2.81
N VAL A 74 22.99 -6.67 -2.79
CA VAL A 74 22.74 -7.66 -3.85
C VAL A 74 22.39 -6.96 -5.16
N LEU A 75 21.54 -5.93 -5.13
CA LEU A 75 21.18 -5.14 -6.31
C LEU A 75 22.41 -4.54 -6.98
N VAL A 76 23.25 -3.83 -6.24
CA VAL A 76 24.44 -3.15 -6.78
C VAL A 76 25.45 -4.16 -7.31
N PHE A 77 25.75 -5.21 -6.55
CA PHE A 77 26.62 -6.28 -7.01
C PHE A 77 26.16 -6.87 -8.35
N LEU A 78 24.87 -7.22 -8.47
CA LEU A 78 24.33 -7.83 -9.67
C LEU A 78 24.27 -6.86 -10.85
N ILE A 79 23.74 -5.65 -10.65
CA ILE A 79 23.61 -4.65 -11.72
C ILE A 79 24.98 -4.29 -12.28
N ASP A 80 25.95 -3.99 -11.42
CA ASP A 80 27.28 -3.59 -11.88
C ASP A 80 28.02 -4.75 -12.55
N THR A 81 27.83 -5.99 -12.08
CA THR A 81 28.34 -7.19 -12.76
C THR A 81 27.74 -7.33 -14.16
N ILE A 82 26.43 -7.10 -14.32
CA ILE A 82 25.73 -7.17 -15.62
C ILE A 82 26.28 -6.10 -16.56
N VAL A 83 26.46 -4.87 -16.07
CA VAL A 83 27.05 -3.76 -16.86
C VAL A 83 28.44 -4.15 -17.35
N ILE A 84 29.32 -4.58 -16.45
CA ILE A 84 30.69 -5.01 -16.81
C ILE A 84 30.64 -6.17 -17.81
N SER A 85 29.91 -7.23 -17.49
CA SER A 85 29.85 -8.44 -18.32
C SER A 85 29.30 -8.16 -19.72
N THR A 86 28.35 -7.24 -19.86
CA THR A 86 27.74 -6.94 -21.16
C THR A 86 28.63 -6.02 -21.99
N LEU A 87 29.31 -5.06 -21.36
CA LEU A 87 30.24 -4.15 -22.05
C LEU A 87 31.56 -4.83 -22.43
N ASP A 88 31.99 -5.83 -21.66
CA ASP A 88 33.19 -6.64 -21.95
C ASP A 88 32.91 -7.73 -23.02
N SER A 89 31.65 -8.12 -23.20
CA SER A 89 31.27 -9.14 -24.19
C SER A 89 31.24 -8.59 -25.62
N ASP A 90 31.72 -9.40 -26.58
CA ASP A 90 31.71 -9.07 -28.02
C ASP A 90 30.33 -9.34 -28.66
N VAL A 91 29.32 -8.60 -28.18
CA VAL A 91 27.93 -8.71 -28.66
C VAL A 91 27.55 -7.50 -29.53
N LYS A 92 26.74 -7.72 -30.57
CA LYS A 92 26.34 -6.65 -31.51
C LYS A 92 25.47 -5.56 -30.89
N MET A 93 24.66 -5.90 -29.88
CA MET A 93 23.70 -4.97 -29.25
C MET A 93 23.79 -5.03 -27.71
N PRO A 94 24.91 -4.57 -27.12
CA PRO A 94 25.14 -4.69 -25.68
C PRO A 94 24.09 -3.96 -24.85
N ASN A 95 23.68 -2.75 -25.27
CA ASN A 95 22.69 -1.96 -24.53
C ASN A 95 21.32 -2.66 -24.42
N LEU A 96 20.90 -3.37 -25.48
CA LEU A 96 19.63 -4.10 -25.48
C LEU A 96 19.70 -5.32 -24.55
N ILE A 97 20.78 -6.11 -24.65
CA ILE A 97 20.98 -7.28 -23.78
C ILE A 97 21.03 -6.85 -22.31
N MET A 98 21.84 -5.81 -22.02
CA MET A 98 21.95 -5.23 -20.69
C MET A 98 20.58 -4.82 -20.14
N SER A 99 19.77 -4.12 -20.93
CA SER A 99 18.44 -3.67 -20.50
C SER A 99 17.48 -4.80 -20.14
N ILE A 100 17.47 -5.89 -20.92
CA ILE A 100 16.60 -7.05 -20.70
C ILE A 100 17.03 -7.80 -19.43
N VAL A 101 18.33 -8.04 -19.29
CA VAL A 101 18.86 -8.76 -18.11
C VAL A 101 18.65 -7.93 -16.84
N LEU A 102 18.88 -6.61 -16.90
CA LEU A 102 18.60 -5.71 -15.78
C LEU A 102 17.11 -5.73 -15.40
N ALA A 103 16.19 -5.70 -16.36
CA ALA A 103 14.75 -5.75 -16.07
C ALA A 103 14.36 -7.02 -15.28
N ILE A 104 14.88 -8.18 -15.71
CA ILE A 104 14.64 -9.46 -15.05
C ILE A 104 15.24 -9.47 -13.64
N MET A 105 16.52 -9.09 -13.52
CA MET A 105 17.23 -9.15 -12.25
C MET A 105 16.68 -8.17 -11.21
N ILE A 106 16.33 -6.95 -11.62
CA ILE A 106 15.66 -5.98 -10.74
C ILE A 106 14.32 -6.54 -10.24
N THR A 107 13.52 -7.16 -11.13
CA THR A 107 12.25 -7.79 -10.75
C THR A 107 12.45 -8.86 -9.68
N ILE A 108 13.44 -9.74 -9.86
CA ILE A 108 13.74 -10.83 -8.91
C ILE A 108 14.17 -10.26 -7.55
N VAL A 109 15.06 -9.27 -7.53
CA VAL A 109 15.54 -8.66 -6.29
C VAL A 109 14.39 -7.94 -5.58
N LEU A 110 13.54 -7.20 -6.30
CA LEU A 110 12.35 -6.58 -5.73
C LEU A 110 11.42 -7.62 -5.09
N LEU A 111 11.15 -8.73 -5.77
CA LEU A 111 10.32 -9.82 -5.22
C LEU A 111 10.90 -10.42 -3.94
N ALA A 112 12.23 -10.57 -3.86
CA ALA A 112 12.90 -11.13 -2.69
C ALA A 112 12.87 -10.18 -1.48
N VAL A 113 13.01 -8.87 -1.70
CA VAL A 113 13.11 -7.87 -0.63
C VAL A 113 11.74 -7.32 -0.22
N HIS A 114 10.76 -7.35 -1.12
CA HIS A 114 9.40 -6.83 -0.89
C HIS A 114 8.76 -7.31 0.43
N PRO A 115 8.78 -8.60 0.79
CA PRO A 115 8.17 -9.09 2.03
C PRO A 115 8.85 -8.60 3.31
N VAL A 116 10.12 -8.15 3.23
CA VAL A 116 10.93 -7.76 4.38
C VAL A 116 10.75 -6.29 4.72
N SER A 117 10.85 -5.41 3.72
CA SER A 117 10.90 -3.95 3.92
C SER A 117 9.91 -3.16 3.07
N GLY A 118 9.24 -3.80 2.13
CA GLY A 118 8.56 -3.15 1.00
C GLY A 118 9.41 -3.08 -0.27
N GLY A 119 10.72 -3.41 -0.19
CA GLY A 119 11.59 -3.54 -1.35
C GLY A 119 11.86 -2.22 -2.07
N HIS A 120 12.20 -1.15 -1.34
CA HIS A 120 12.48 0.14 -1.96
C HIS A 120 13.82 0.11 -2.71
N ILE A 121 14.87 -0.37 -2.05
CA ILE A 121 16.25 -0.60 -2.53
C ILE A 121 16.83 0.55 -3.37
N ASN A 122 16.30 1.76 -3.15
CA ASN A 122 16.55 2.94 -3.95
C ASN A 122 16.11 4.19 -3.17
N PRO A 123 17.01 5.17 -2.96
CA PRO A 123 16.68 6.43 -2.30
C PRO A 123 15.53 7.19 -2.95
N ILE A 124 15.40 7.16 -4.29
CA ILE A 124 14.31 7.87 -4.99
C ILE A 124 12.93 7.28 -4.60
N VAL A 125 12.84 5.96 -4.45
CA VAL A 125 11.60 5.25 -4.10
C VAL A 125 11.20 5.60 -2.68
N SER A 126 12.17 5.59 -1.76
CA SER A 126 11.95 5.92 -0.35
C SER A 126 11.57 7.37 -0.16
N PHE A 127 12.25 8.28 -0.84
CA PHE A 127 11.94 9.71 -0.75
C PHE A 127 10.59 10.04 -1.39
N SER A 128 10.28 9.48 -2.57
CA SER A 128 8.96 9.62 -3.21
C SER A 128 7.84 9.10 -2.32
N ALA A 129 8.01 7.90 -1.75
CA ALA A 129 7.05 7.31 -0.83
C ALA A 129 6.82 8.18 0.41
N ALA A 130 7.87 8.83 0.95
CA ALA A 130 7.73 9.77 2.06
C ALA A 130 7.02 11.06 1.68
N LEU A 131 7.33 11.64 0.51
CA LEU A 131 6.64 12.85 0.03
C LEU A 131 5.16 12.60 -0.19
N VAL A 132 4.82 11.47 -0.80
CA VAL A 132 3.45 11.04 -1.03
C VAL A 132 2.76 10.68 0.31
N GLY A 133 3.51 10.32 1.35
CA GLY A 133 3.00 10.05 2.70
C GLY A 133 2.78 8.57 3.01
N LEU A 134 3.27 7.65 2.16
CA LEU A 134 3.16 6.20 2.34
C LEU A 134 4.05 5.68 3.48
N ILE A 135 5.18 6.36 3.71
CA ILE A 135 6.06 6.13 4.85
C ILE A 135 6.38 7.47 5.50
N SER A 136 6.80 7.44 6.76
CA SER A 136 7.31 8.63 7.43
C SER A 136 8.62 9.12 6.81
N MET A 137 8.96 10.39 7.02
CA MET A 137 10.24 10.94 6.58
C MET A 137 11.42 10.31 7.35
N SER A 138 11.24 10.00 8.64
CA SER A 138 12.26 9.29 9.43
C SER A 138 12.55 7.89 8.87
N ARG A 139 11.52 7.12 8.47
CA ARG A 139 11.72 5.83 7.80
C ARG A 139 12.52 5.97 6.53
N ALA A 140 12.17 6.95 5.70
CA ALA A 140 12.87 7.19 4.45
C ALA A 140 14.34 7.49 4.70
N ILE A 141 14.67 8.31 5.72
CA ILE A 141 16.06 8.57 6.10
C ILE A 141 16.79 7.29 6.51
N ILE A 142 16.18 6.46 7.37
CA ILE A 142 16.77 5.18 7.81
C ILE A 142 17.00 4.26 6.59
N TYR A 143 16.03 4.16 5.69
CA TYR A 143 16.12 3.35 4.48
C TYR A 143 17.21 3.87 3.54
N ILE A 144 17.30 5.19 3.33
CA ILE A 144 18.33 5.80 2.47
C ILE A 144 19.74 5.51 3.00
N ILE A 145 19.94 5.63 4.32
CA ILE A 145 21.23 5.29 4.94
C ILE A 145 21.54 3.81 4.73
N ALA A 146 20.58 2.92 5.00
CA ALA A 146 20.75 1.49 4.80
C ALA A 146 21.06 1.13 3.34
N GLN A 147 20.37 1.76 2.38
CA GLN A 147 20.59 1.58 0.94
C GLN A 147 21.98 2.04 0.54
N CYS A 148 22.46 3.18 1.02
CA CYS A 148 23.80 3.68 0.73
C CYS A 148 24.89 2.75 1.29
N LEU A 149 24.73 2.27 2.53
CA LEU A 149 25.64 1.29 3.13
C LEU A 149 25.62 -0.03 2.36
N GLY A 150 24.42 -0.51 2.00
CA GLY A 150 24.23 -1.68 1.16
C GLY A 150 24.96 -1.55 -0.19
N ALA A 151 24.79 -0.41 -0.87
CA ALA A 151 25.46 -0.15 -2.14
C ALA A 151 26.99 -0.19 -2.04
N VAL A 152 27.57 0.36 -0.96
CA VAL A 152 29.00 0.25 -0.69
C VAL A 152 29.42 -1.21 -0.52
N LEU A 153 28.67 -2.01 0.25
CA LEU A 153 28.94 -3.44 0.41
C LEU A 153 28.86 -4.21 -0.91
N GLY A 154 27.86 -3.92 -1.75
CA GLY A 154 27.73 -4.52 -3.08
C GLY A 154 28.91 -4.19 -3.99
N ALA A 155 29.34 -2.92 -4.02
CA ALA A 155 30.50 -2.49 -4.78
C ALA A 155 31.82 -3.09 -4.26
N LEU A 156 31.99 -3.24 -2.94
CA LEU A 156 33.12 -3.93 -2.33
C LEU A 156 33.14 -5.42 -2.70
N ALA A 157 31.99 -6.09 -2.66
CA ALA A 157 31.86 -7.48 -3.07
C ALA A 157 32.23 -7.66 -4.55
N LEU A 158 31.79 -6.75 -5.42
CA LEU A 158 32.18 -6.78 -6.83
C LEU A 158 33.68 -6.60 -7.02
N LYS A 159 34.27 -5.60 -6.35
CA LYS A 159 35.71 -5.34 -6.36
C LYS A 159 36.54 -6.55 -5.92
N ALA A 160 36.03 -7.36 -4.99
CA ALA A 160 36.69 -8.58 -4.54
C ALA A 160 36.69 -9.70 -5.59
N VAL A 161 35.73 -9.69 -6.54
CA VAL A 161 35.56 -10.73 -7.55
C VAL A 161 36.23 -10.36 -8.88
N VAL A 162 36.26 -9.08 -9.24
CA VAL A 162 36.82 -8.64 -10.53
C VAL A 162 38.32 -8.36 -10.44
N SER A 163 39.04 -8.55 -11.55
CA SER A 163 40.46 -8.20 -11.62
C SER A 163 40.66 -6.67 -11.59
N GLY A 164 41.82 -6.21 -11.10
CA GLY A 164 42.16 -4.79 -11.07
C GLY A 164 42.23 -4.10 -12.45
N ASN A 165 42.27 -4.88 -13.53
CA ASN A 165 42.15 -4.33 -14.89
C ASN A 165 40.70 -4.05 -15.24
N ILE A 166 39.80 -5.01 -15.00
CA ILE A 166 38.35 -4.85 -15.20
C ILE A 166 37.81 -3.73 -14.31
N GLU A 167 38.23 -3.66 -13.04
CA GLU A 167 37.90 -2.58 -12.11
C GLU A 167 38.20 -1.19 -12.70
N ARG A 168 39.37 -1.03 -13.33
CA ARG A 168 39.82 0.26 -13.88
C ARG A 168 39.16 0.58 -15.21
N THR A 169 38.99 -0.40 -16.08
CA THR A 169 38.40 -0.22 -17.42
C THR A 169 36.93 0.16 -17.35
N PHE A 170 36.17 -0.48 -16.46
CA PHE A 170 34.72 -0.30 -16.37
C PHE A 170 34.28 0.49 -15.13
N SER A 171 35.22 1.04 -14.35
CA SER A 171 34.93 1.84 -13.15
C SER A 171 33.98 1.16 -12.16
N LEU A 172 34.14 -0.16 -11.97
CA LEU A 172 33.22 -1.02 -11.20
C LEU A 172 31.74 -0.94 -11.64
N GLY A 173 31.46 -0.63 -12.91
CA GLY A 173 30.09 -0.46 -13.39
C GLY A 173 29.37 0.78 -12.83
N GLY A 174 30.10 1.68 -12.17
CA GLY A 174 29.55 2.89 -11.55
C GLY A 174 29.00 3.91 -12.56
N CYS A 175 28.17 4.83 -12.07
CA CYS A 175 27.57 5.88 -12.90
C CYS A 175 28.61 6.94 -13.28
N THR A 176 28.85 7.13 -14.58
CA THR A 176 29.81 8.12 -15.12
C THR A 176 29.11 9.15 -16.00
N LEU A 177 29.45 10.43 -15.85
CA LEU A 177 29.06 11.48 -16.80
C LEU A 177 30.03 11.57 -17.96
N SER A 178 31.32 11.44 -17.64
CA SER A 178 32.43 11.48 -18.58
C SER A 178 33.56 10.59 -18.12
N ILE A 179 34.37 10.15 -19.07
CA ILE A 179 35.62 9.44 -18.82
C ILE A 179 36.77 10.22 -19.45
N VAL A 180 37.95 10.09 -18.86
CA VAL A 180 39.19 10.65 -19.41
C VAL A 180 39.88 9.55 -20.20
N THR A 181 40.06 9.75 -21.51
CA THR A 181 40.75 8.81 -22.40
C THR A 181 42.01 9.44 -23.00
N PRO A 182 43.01 8.63 -23.40
CA PRO A 182 44.17 9.14 -24.13
C PRO A 182 43.73 9.68 -25.49
N GLY A 183 43.99 10.97 -25.73
CA GLY A 183 43.69 11.62 -27.01
C GLY A 183 44.69 11.25 -28.12
N PRO A 184 44.47 11.76 -29.34
CA PRO A 184 45.30 11.45 -30.52
C PRO A 184 46.80 11.73 -30.37
N GLN A 185 47.21 12.55 -29.40
CA GLN A 185 48.60 12.94 -29.11
C GLN A 185 49.06 12.54 -27.70
N GLY A 186 48.32 11.65 -27.01
CA GLY A 186 48.61 11.27 -25.62
C GLY A 186 48.15 12.28 -24.57
N SER A 187 47.61 13.44 -24.98
CA SER A 187 46.96 14.40 -24.09
C SER A 187 45.63 13.82 -23.58
N PRO A 188 45.30 13.93 -22.29
CA PRO A 188 44.02 13.47 -21.77
C PRO A 188 42.87 14.27 -22.39
N VAL A 189 41.89 13.57 -22.97
CA VAL A 189 40.67 14.16 -23.51
C VAL A 189 39.48 13.61 -22.73
N THR A 190 38.62 14.51 -22.26
CA THR A 190 37.38 14.13 -21.59
C THR A 190 36.30 13.90 -22.64
N ILE A 191 35.77 12.68 -22.68
CA ILE A 191 34.61 12.32 -23.52
C ILE A 191 33.44 11.94 -22.61
N GLY A 192 32.25 12.42 -22.92
CA GLY A 192 31.07 12.17 -22.11
C GLY A 192 29.90 13.07 -22.47
N LEU A 193 28.90 13.05 -21.59
CA LEU A 193 27.70 13.86 -21.69
C LEU A 193 27.87 15.15 -20.86
N GLY A 194 27.39 16.28 -21.38
CA GLY A 194 27.45 17.55 -20.63
C GLY A 194 26.63 17.45 -19.34
N THR A 195 27.12 18.04 -18.24
CA THR A 195 26.48 17.95 -16.91
C THR A 195 25.01 18.38 -16.92
N ALA A 196 24.66 19.44 -17.65
CA ALA A 196 23.28 19.91 -17.77
C ALA A 196 22.38 18.91 -18.53
N GLN A 197 22.91 18.28 -19.59
CA GLN A 197 22.17 17.26 -20.35
C GLN A 197 21.94 16.01 -19.50
N ALA A 198 22.97 15.57 -18.78
CA ALA A 198 22.86 14.44 -17.85
C ALA A 198 21.88 14.73 -16.72
N PHE A 199 21.89 15.95 -16.17
CA PHE A 199 20.93 16.37 -15.15
C PHE A 199 19.49 16.28 -15.64
N TRP A 200 19.17 16.83 -16.80
CA TRP A 200 17.82 16.72 -17.35
C TRP A 200 17.44 15.29 -17.70
N LEU A 201 18.38 14.49 -18.20
CA LEU A 201 18.14 13.08 -18.48
C LEU A 201 17.82 12.30 -17.20
N GLU A 202 18.54 12.54 -16.10
CA GLU A 202 18.22 11.97 -14.78
C GLU A 202 16.83 12.38 -14.31
N VAL A 203 16.48 13.67 -14.41
CA VAL A 203 15.15 14.18 -14.02
C VAL A 203 14.05 13.46 -14.80
N PHE A 204 14.15 13.42 -16.13
CA PHE A 204 13.10 12.84 -16.97
C PHE A 204 13.00 11.32 -16.82
N CYS A 205 14.13 10.59 -16.83
CA CYS A 205 14.11 9.14 -16.64
C CYS A 205 13.56 8.78 -15.26
N SER A 206 13.97 9.51 -14.22
CA SER A 206 13.47 9.33 -12.86
C SER A 206 11.97 9.64 -12.75
N PHE A 207 11.49 10.72 -13.38
CA PHE A 207 10.07 11.05 -13.37
C PHE A 207 9.24 9.98 -14.07
N VAL A 208 9.68 9.50 -15.24
CA VAL A 208 9.01 8.41 -15.97
C VAL A 208 9.01 7.13 -15.15
N PHE A 209 10.08 6.81 -14.42
CA PHE A 209 10.10 5.68 -13.50
C PHE A 209 9.04 5.81 -12.38
N LEU A 210 8.98 6.96 -11.70
CA LEU A 210 7.99 7.20 -10.66
C LEU A 210 6.56 7.13 -11.23
N PHE A 211 6.33 7.78 -12.37
CA PHE A 211 5.04 7.87 -13.03
C PHE A 211 4.54 6.54 -13.61
N ALA A 212 5.36 5.87 -14.42
CA ALA A 212 4.95 4.67 -15.16
C ALA A 212 5.07 3.38 -14.35
N SER A 213 5.65 3.41 -13.15
CA SER A 213 5.80 2.21 -12.32
C SER A 213 5.31 2.43 -10.90
N LEU A 214 5.87 3.40 -10.17
CA LEU A 214 5.56 3.54 -8.75
C LEU A 214 4.15 4.04 -8.49
N TRP A 215 3.56 4.84 -9.38
CA TRP A 215 2.16 5.22 -9.28
C TRP A 215 1.24 4.01 -9.10
N MET A 216 1.40 2.99 -9.96
CA MET A 216 0.60 1.76 -9.89
C MET A 216 0.96 0.91 -8.67
N ALA A 217 2.22 0.94 -8.23
CA ALA A 217 2.66 0.22 -7.04
C ALA A 217 2.11 0.84 -5.74
N TYR A 218 1.90 2.16 -5.73
CA TYR A 218 1.37 2.93 -4.62
C TYR A 218 -0.16 2.85 -4.54
N ASP A 219 -0.85 2.68 -5.67
CA ASP A 219 -2.29 2.44 -5.70
C ASP A 219 -2.62 0.99 -5.33
N HIS A 220 -3.08 0.80 -4.09
CA HIS A 220 -3.45 -0.52 -3.55
C HIS A 220 -4.58 -1.19 -4.36
N ARG A 221 -5.46 -0.41 -5.02
CA ARG A 221 -6.53 -0.97 -5.86
C ARG A 221 -5.95 -1.61 -7.10
N GLN A 222 -5.08 -0.88 -7.80
CA GLN A 222 -4.41 -1.38 -9.00
C GLN A 222 -3.49 -2.55 -8.65
N LYS A 223 -2.72 -2.44 -7.58
CA LYS A 223 -1.86 -3.52 -7.09
C LYS A 223 -2.65 -4.80 -6.79
N ASN A 224 -3.79 -4.70 -6.14
CA ASN A 224 -4.65 -5.86 -5.85
C ASN A 224 -5.29 -6.44 -7.12
N SER A 225 -5.71 -5.59 -8.06
CA SER A 225 -6.33 -6.04 -9.31
C SER A 225 -5.34 -6.68 -10.27
N ILE A 226 -4.11 -6.18 -10.33
CA ILE A 226 -3.06 -6.62 -11.27
C ILE A 226 -2.26 -7.79 -10.68
N GLY A 227 -2.05 -7.78 -9.36
CA GLY A 227 -1.25 -8.74 -8.62
C GLY A 227 0.19 -8.27 -8.39
N LEU A 228 0.73 -8.54 -7.20
CA LEU A 228 2.05 -8.08 -6.75
C LEU A 228 3.18 -8.40 -7.74
N VAL A 229 3.23 -9.65 -8.22
CA VAL A 229 4.29 -10.11 -9.13
C VAL A 229 4.29 -9.32 -10.44
N ARG A 230 3.11 -9.04 -10.99
CA ARG A 230 2.98 -8.28 -12.24
C ARG A 230 3.37 -6.82 -12.05
N VAL A 231 2.98 -6.20 -10.93
CA VAL A 231 3.41 -4.82 -10.60
C VAL A 231 4.93 -4.74 -10.52
N LEU A 232 5.59 -5.64 -9.79
CA LEU A 232 7.05 -5.62 -9.66
C LEU A 232 7.77 -5.95 -10.98
N ALA A 233 7.17 -6.81 -11.83
CA ALA A 233 7.68 -7.06 -13.18
C ALA A 233 7.58 -5.82 -14.08
N ILE A 234 6.51 -5.02 -13.96
CA ILE A 234 6.39 -3.75 -14.66
C ILE A 234 7.48 -2.78 -14.19
N VAL A 235 7.72 -2.68 -12.87
CA VAL A 235 8.77 -1.84 -12.29
C VAL A 235 10.14 -2.20 -12.88
N GLY A 236 10.51 -3.49 -12.88
CA GLY A 236 11.76 -3.95 -13.48
C GLY A 236 11.84 -3.68 -14.98
N THR A 237 10.76 -3.95 -15.72
CA THR A 237 10.69 -3.71 -17.18
C THR A 237 10.91 -2.24 -17.53
N VAL A 238 10.23 -1.33 -16.85
CA VAL A 238 10.37 0.11 -17.07
C VAL A 238 11.79 0.57 -16.75
N LEU A 239 12.39 0.12 -15.65
CA LEU A 239 13.78 0.44 -15.32
C LEU A 239 14.76 -0.05 -16.40
N GLY A 240 14.61 -1.29 -16.87
CA GLY A 240 15.42 -1.81 -17.98
C GLY A 240 15.28 -0.97 -19.25
N LEU A 241 14.04 -0.64 -19.64
CA LEU A 241 13.77 0.21 -20.80
C LEU A 241 14.37 1.62 -20.65
N LEU A 242 14.32 2.22 -19.45
CA LEU A 242 14.92 3.53 -19.21
C LEU A 242 16.45 3.49 -19.30
N VAL A 243 17.09 2.40 -18.85
CA VAL A 243 18.52 2.17 -19.09
C VAL A 243 18.81 2.07 -20.58
N PHE A 244 18.02 1.32 -21.34
CA PHE A 244 18.17 1.23 -22.81
C PHE A 244 18.03 2.59 -23.49
N ILE A 245 16.97 3.34 -23.16
CA ILE A 245 16.69 4.65 -23.75
C ILE A 245 17.79 5.64 -23.42
N SER A 246 18.18 5.75 -22.14
CA SER A 246 19.19 6.72 -21.70
C SER A 246 20.57 6.46 -22.32
N THR A 247 20.97 5.20 -22.47
CA THR A 247 22.24 4.81 -23.11
C THR A 247 22.18 4.93 -24.63
N SER A 248 21.04 4.65 -25.27
CA SER A 248 20.92 4.66 -26.74
C SER A 248 20.65 6.04 -27.33
N VAL A 249 19.82 6.87 -26.67
CA VAL A 249 19.48 8.22 -27.16
C VAL A 249 20.67 9.16 -27.09
N THR A 250 21.48 9.07 -26.03
CA THR A 250 22.66 9.91 -25.90
C THR A 250 23.79 9.43 -26.79
N ALA A 251 23.94 8.12 -26.96
CA ALA A 251 25.04 7.46 -27.68
C ALA A 251 26.44 8.01 -27.33
N ALA A 252 26.55 8.68 -26.17
CA ALA A 252 27.73 9.43 -25.78
C ALA A 252 28.72 8.48 -25.15
N LYS A 253 29.86 8.26 -25.82
CA LYS A 253 30.94 7.44 -25.27
C LYS A 253 31.40 8.04 -23.94
N GLY A 254 31.50 7.21 -22.92
CA GLY A 254 31.88 7.63 -21.56
C GLY A 254 30.72 7.94 -20.63
N TYR A 255 29.50 8.04 -21.15
CA TYR A 255 28.30 8.17 -20.32
C TYR A 255 27.76 6.78 -19.95
N GLY A 256 27.53 6.55 -18.65
CA GLY A 256 27.09 5.25 -18.11
C GLY A 256 25.59 4.96 -18.23
N GLY A 257 24.80 5.89 -18.78
CA GLY A 257 23.34 5.83 -18.75
C GLY A 257 22.76 6.52 -17.51
N ALA A 258 21.44 6.70 -17.50
CA ALA A 258 20.76 7.29 -16.35
C ALA A 258 20.82 6.31 -15.16
N GLY A 259 21.31 6.80 -14.03
CA GLY A 259 21.44 6.08 -12.78
C GLY A 259 20.09 5.74 -12.15
N ILE A 260 19.17 6.72 -12.04
CA ILE A 260 17.80 6.59 -11.48
C ILE A 260 17.76 6.07 -10.02
N ASN A 261 18.91 5.68 -9.47
CA ASN A 261 19.10 5.15 -8.13
C ASN A 261 20.35 5.79 -7.52
N PRO A 262 20.19 6.80 -6.62
CA PRO A 262 21.32 7.50 -6.02
C PRO A 262 22.26 6.57 -5.24
N ALA A 263 21.74 5.56 -4.52
CA ALA A 263 22.56 4.62 -3.78
C ALA A 263 23.42 3.75 -4.72
N ARG A 264 22.84 3.27 -5.83
CA ARG A 264 23.55 2.50 -6.87
C ARG A 264 24.68 3.29 -7.53
N CYS A 265 24.54 4.61 -7.66
CA CYS A 265 25.64 5.45 -8.13
C CYS A 265 26.67 5.74 -7.03
N PHE A 266 26.21 5.93 -5.79
CA PHE A 266 27.04 6.24 -4.63
C PHE A 266 28.00 5.11 -4.24
N GLY A 267 27.54 3.85 -4.19
CA GLY A 267 28.35 2.71 -3.74
C GLY A 267 29.68 2.58 -4.50
N PRO A 268 29.66 2.40 -5.83
CA PRO A 268 30.88 2.35 -6.63
C PRO A 268 31.71 3.63 -6.55
N ALA A 269 31.09 4.81 -6.47
CA ALA A 269 31.82 6.08 -6.33
C ALA A 269 32.64 6.14 -5.04
N VAL A 270 32.10 5.66 -3.92
CA VAL A 270 32.83 5.55 -2.65
C VAL A 270 33.97 4.53 -2.74
N VAL A 271 33.74 3.36 -3.34
CA VAL A 271 34.72 2.27 -3.36
C VAL A 271 35.85 2.49 -4.35
N ARG A 272 35.53 3.01 -5.54
CA ARG A 272 36.49 3.21 -6.64
C ARG A 272 37.07 4.62 -6.68
N GLY A 273 36.30 5.63 -6.31
CA GLY A 273 36.71 7.04 -6.36
C GLY A 273 37.02 7.55 -7.77
N GLY A 274 37.77 8.66 -7.83
CA GLY A 274 38.19 9.28 -9.10
C GLY A 274 37.03 9.94 -9.84
N HIS A 275 36.98 9.76 -11.16
CA HIS A 275 36.02 10.42 -12.05
C HIS A 275 34.54 10.05 -11.79
N LEU A 276 34.25 9.02 -10.98
CA LEU A 276 32.89 8.73 -10.51
C LEU A 276 32.32 9.84 -9.61
N TRP A 277 33.18 10.70 -9.06
CA TRP A 277 32.76 11.89 -8.31
C TRP A 277 32.48 13.10 -9.21
N ASP A 278 32.91 13.07 -10.48
CA ASP A 278 32.75 14.19 -11.41
C ASP A 278 31.28 14.37 -11.76
N GLY A 279 30.68 15.43 -11.20
CA GLY A 279 29.25 15.71 -11.36
C GLY A 279 28.33 14.72 -10.65
N HIS A 280 28.82 13.97 -9.66
CA HIS A 280 28.05 12.95 -8.93
C HIS A 280 26.75 13.48 -8.32
N TRP A 281 26.71 14.76 -7.95
CA TRP A 281 25.52 15.43 -7.42
C TRP A 281 24.31 15.31 -8.36
N VAL A 282 24.53 15.16 -9.67
CA VAL A 282 23.47 14.97 -10.67
C VAL A 282 22.62 13.73 -10.37
N PHE A 283 23.25 12.64 -9.95
CA PHE A 283 22.58 11.38 -9.60
C PHE A 283 21.76 11.46 -8.29
N TRP A 284 21.85 12.57 -7.57
CA TRP A 284 21.04 12.85 -6.37
C TRP A 284 20.00 13.93 -6.66
N ALA A 285 20.44 15.06 -7.21
CA ALA A 285 19.58 16.21 -7.47
C ALA A 285 18.54 15.91 -8.57
N GLY A 286 18.92 15.19 -9.63
CA GLY A 286 18.00 14.84 -10.71
C GLY A 286 16.83 13.98 -10.21
N PRO A 287 17.10 12.83 -9.57
CA PRO A 287 16.08 12.01 -8.91
C PRO A 287 15.23 12.77 -7.87
N ALA A 288 15.85 13.64 -7.05
CA ALA A 288 15.12 14.43 -6.06
C ALA A 288 14.13 15.42 -6.70
N VAL A 289 14.53 16.11 -7.77
CA VAL A 289 13.64 16.99 -8.54
C VAL A 289 12.50 16.20 -9.17
N ALA A 290 12.77 14.99 -9.67
CA ALA A 290 11.74 14.10 -10.18
C ALA A 290 10.73 13.67 -9.10
N CYS A 291 11.17 13.39 -7.87
CA CYS A 291 10.26 13.12 -6.74
C CYS A 291 9.33 14.29 -6.45
N VAL A 292 9.86 15.52 -6.42
CA VAL A 292 9.06 16.71 -6.19
C VAL A 292 8.07 16.93 -7.33
N ALA A 293 8.49 16.76 -8.58
CA ALA A 293 7.62 16.87 -9.75
C ALA A 293 6.50 15.81 -9.73
N PHE A 294 6.84 14.56 -9.38
CA PHE A 294 5.88 13.48 -9.22
C PHE A 294 4.88 13.75 -8.08
N TYR A 295 5.35 14.29 -6.95
CA TYR A 295 4.47 14.71 -5.86
C TYR A 295 3.53 15.84 -6.30
N VAL A 296 4.02 16.87 -7.00
CA VAL A 296 3.14 17.93 -7.53
C VAL A 296 2.10 17.34 -8.48
N TYR A 297 2.49 16.35 -9.30
CA TYR A 297 1.56 15.63 -10.16
C TYR A 297 0.47 14.89 -9.37
N THR A 298 0.81 14.20 -8.28
CA THR A 298 -0.19 13.51 -7.44
C THR A 298 -1.19 14.50 -6.80
N GLN A 299 -0.76 15.72 -6.50
CA GLN A 299 -1.62 16.77 -5.93
C GLN A 299 -2.56 17.43 -6.95
N ILE A 300 -2.26 17.38 -8.25
CA ILE A 300 -3.10 17.96 -9.30
C ILE A 300 -4.28 17.02 -9.64
N ILE A 301 -4.10 15.71 -9.46
CA ILE A 301 -5.13 14.72 -9.78
C ILE A 301 -6.22 14.72 -8.70
N PRO A 302 -7.52 14.71 -9.07
CA PRO A 302 -8.61 14.65 -8.11
C PRO A 302 -8.45 13.46 -7.16
N ASN A 303 -8.58 13.70 -5.85
CA ASN A 303 -8.40 12.70 -4.79
C ASN A 303 -9.23 11.42 -4.98
N ASP A 304 -10.34 11.47 -5.71
CA ASP A 304 -11.19 10.31 -6.02
C ASP A 304 -10.49 9.22 -6.85
N HIS A 305 -9.40 9.57 -7.53
CA HIS A 305 -8.56 8.64 -8.30
C HIS A 305 -7.32 8.16 -7.56
N PHE A 306 -7.02 8.73 -6.38
CA PHE A 306 -5.81 8.43 -5.62
C PHE A 306 -6.13 8.24 -4.14
N HIS A 307 -6.41 6.99 -3.76
CA HIS A 307 -6.67 6.59 -2.38
C HIS A 307 -5.63 5.55 -1.93
N ALA A 308 -4.39 5.96 -1.74
CA ALA A 308 -3.53 5.20 -0.83
C ALA A 308 -4.12 5.35 0.58
N GLN A 309 -4.25 4.25 1.33
CA GLN A 309 -4.81 4.27 2.68
C GLN A 309 -4.11 5.34 3.54
N GLU A 310 -4.91 6.29 4.04
CA GLU A 310 -4.58 7.30 5.06
C GLU A 310 -3.09 7.69 5.12
N PHE A 311 -2.73 8.72 4.34
CA PHE A 311 -1.45 9.41 4.47
C PHE A 311 -1.30 10.03 5.86
N LYS A 312 -0.87 9.24 6.85
CA LYS A 312 -0.58 9.72 8.21
C LYS A 312 0.56 10.75 8.23
N HIS A 313 1.36 10.83 7.16
CA HIS A 313 2.58 11.62 7.08
C HIS A 313 2.69 12.55 5.85
N ASP A 314 1.60 12.90 5.15
CA ASP A 314 1.67 13.81 3.98
C ASP A 314 2.26 15.19 4.34
N PHE A 315 3.50 15.44 3.90
CA PHE A 315 4.30 16.57 4.35
C PHE A 315 3.78 17.94 3.86
N PHE A 316 3.37 18.07 2.59
CA PHE A 316 2.92 19.37 2.06
C PHE A 316 1.40 19.58 2.18
N GLY A 317 0.59 18.51 2.23
CA GLY A 317 -0.83 18.65 2.62
C GLY A 317 -0.97 19.34 3.98
N ILE A 318 -0.02 19.08 4.89
CA ILE A 318 0.05 19.70 6.22
C ILE A 318 0.55 21.16 6.17
N LEU A 319 1.57 21.49 5.36
CA LEU A 319 2.03 22.89 5.21
C LEU A 319 0.95 23.81 4.65
N ARG A 320 0.06 23.29 3.78
CA ARG A 320 -1.06 24.04 3.20
C ARG A 320 -2.13 24.40 4.23
N THR A 321 -2.34 23.58 5.25
CA THR A 321 -3.28 23.88 6.35
C THR A 321 -2.85 25.05 7.24
N HIS A 322 -1.58 25.48 7.15
CA HIS A 322 -1.07 26.66 7.84
C HIS A 322 -1.23 27.97 7.04
N GLY A 323 -1.71 27.93 5.79
CA GLY A 323 -1.66 29.08 4.87
C GLY A 323 -2.98 29.65 4.38
N SER A 324 -4.13 28.99 4.57
CA SER A 324 -5.39 29.45 3.96
C SER A 324 -6.59 29.25 4.89
N HIS A 325 -7.17 30.38 5.28
CA HIS A 325 -8.50 30.65 5.83
C HIS A 325 -9.40 29.48 6.30
N ALA A 326 -9.84 29.65 7.55
CA ALA A 326 -10.93 28.96 8.21
C ALA A 326 -12.18 28.78 7.32
N TYR A 327 -12.69 27.55 7.29
CA TYR A 327 -14.08 27.30 6.94
C TYR A 327 -15.00 27.85 8.04
N PRO A 328 -16.15 28.46 7.70
CA PRO A 328 -17.11 28.88 8.70
C PRO A 328 -17.81 27.67 9.33
N PRO A 329 -18.26 27.76 10.60
CA PRO A 329 -18.90 26.66 11.30
C PRO A 329 -20.27 26.35 10.70
N ALA A 330 -20.57 25.06 10.58
CA ALA A 330 -21.84 24.52 10.13
C ALA A 330 -22.89 24.56 11.25
N ASP A 331 -23.25 25.76 11.70
CA ASP A 331 -24.33 26.00 12.67
C ASP A 331 -25.54 26.57 11.94
N ALA A 332 -26.17 25.78 11.07
CA ALA A 332 -27.35 26.25 10.33
C ALA A 332 -28.31 25.15 9.87
N TRP A 333 -28.51 24.06 10.62
CA TRP A 333 -29.71 23.21 10.45
C TRP A 333 -30.17 22.65 11.80
N GLY A 334 -31.47 22.77 12.05
CA GLY A 334 -32.10 22.63 13.37
C GLY A 334 -31.97 21.26 14.05
N GLN A 335 -32.18 21.31 15.36
CA GLN A 335 -32.19 20.16 16.28
C GLN A 335 -33.17 19.05 15.85
N PRO A 336 -32.74 17.78 15.82
CA PRO A 336 -33.65 16.64 15.91
C PRO A 336 -33.83 16.22 17.37
N SER A 337 -35.10 16.13 17.76
CA SER A 337 -35.62 15.60 19.03
C SER A 337 -35.03 14.24 19.42
N SER A 338 -34.68 14.12 20.71
CA SER A 338 -34.23 12.92 21.39
C SER A 338 -35.31 11.83 21.45
N LEU A 339 -35.16 10.75 20.69
CA LEU A 339 -35.78 9.44 20.92
C LEU A 339 -34.95 8.40 20.16
N SER A 340 -33.83 7.97 20.75
CA SER A 340 -33.04 6.85 20.22
C SER A 340 -33.79 5.53 20.49
N PRO A 341 -34.14 4.72 19.47
CA PRO A 341 -34.80 3.45 19.69
C PRO A 341 -33.80 2.41 20.21
N THR A 342 -34.16 1.75 21.30
CA THR A 342 -33.44 0.58 21.83
C THR A 342 -33.70 -0.62 20.92
N PHE A 343 -32.65 -1.15 20.29
CA PHE A 343 -32.77 -2.35 19.45
C PHE A 343 -32.51 -3.62 20.26
N ALA A 344 -33.49 -4.53 20.28
CA ALA A 344 -33.32 -5.88 20.80
C ALA A 344 -32.33 -6.68 19.93
N LYS A 345 -31.38 -7.39 20.56
CA LYS A 345 -30.44 -8.30 19.88
C LYS A 345 -31.22 -9.48 19.30
N LYS A 346 -31.59 -9.45 18.02
CA LYS A 346 -32.11 -10.62 17.31
C LYS A 346 -30.93 -11.52 16.90
N SER A 347 -31.09 -12.85 16.99
CA SER A 347 -30.07 -13.79 16.52
C SER A 347 -29.98 -13.79 15.00
N PHE A 348 -28.81 -14.17 14.45
CA PHE A 348 -28.51 -14.24 13.01
C PHE A 348 -29.60 -14.96 12.19
N PHE A 349 -30.17 -16.03 12.75
CA PHE A 349 -31.21 -16.85 12.13
C PHE A 349 -32.57 -16.15 12.09
N ALA A 350 -32.89 -15.32 13.09
CA ALA A 350 -34.18 -14.64 13.20
C ALA A 350 -34.40 -13.55 12.12
N LEU A 351 -33.37 -13.23 11.32
CA LEU A 351 -33.47 -12.36 10.16
C LEU A 351 -34.07 -13.07 8.92
N PHE A 352 -34.14 -14.41 8.94
CA PHE A 352 -34.57 -15.23 7.80
C PHE A 352 -35.91 -15.94 8.00
N SER A 353 -36.44 -16.01 9.23
CA SER A 353 -37.69 -16.71 9.52
C SER A 353 -38.89 -15.75 9.51
N GLN A 354 -39.69 -15.77 8.44
CA GLN A 354 -41.11 -15.42 8.53
C GLN A 354 -41.87 -16.72 8.82
N SER A 355 -42.48 -16.82 10.01
CA SER A 355 -43.30 -17.93 10.53
C SER A 355 -42.61 -19.30 10.71
N GLU A 356 -42.81 -19.86 11.92
CA GLU A 356 -42.49 -21.22 12.40
C GLU A 356 -41.04 -21.72 12.24
N GLN A 357 -40.40 -22.03 13.37
CA GLN A 357 -39.06 -22.62 13.38
C GLN A 357 -39.14 -24.07 12.85
N PRO A 358 -38.48 -24.42 11.73
CA PRO A 358 -38.19 -25.81 11.49
C PRO A 358 -37.19 -26.25 12.58
N LEU A 359 -37.57 -27.27 13.35
CA LEU A 359 -36.64 -27.99 14.22
C LEU A 359 -35.57 -28.64 13.33
N LEU A 360 -34.50 -27.90 13.04
CA LEU A 360 -33.31 -28.41 12.37
C LEU A 360 -32.64 -29.44 13.29
N ASN A 361 -32.97 -30.71 13.09
CA ASN A 361 -32.49 -31.81 13.90
C ASN A 361 -31.08 -32.23 13.44
N VAL A 362 -30.10 -31.37 13.68
CA VAL A 362 -28.70 -31.60 13.29
C VAL A 362 -27.94 -32.28 14.42
N LYS A 363 -27.29 -33.41 14.13
CA LYS A 363 -26.58 -34.19 15.14
C LYS A 363 -25.08 -33.91 15.11
N ALA A 364 -24.68 -32.87 15.85
CA ALA A 364 -23.29 -32.58 16.16
C ALA A 364 -22.61 -33.77 16.85
N THR A 365 -21.48 -34.24 16.33
CA THR A 365 -20.67 -35.29 16.97
C THR A 365 -19.45 -34.65 17.63
N LEU A 366 -19.23 -34.94 18.91
CA LEU A 366 -18.01 -34.53 19.61
C LEU A 366 -16.80 -35.23 18.99
N SER A 367 -15.77 -34.46 18.66
CA SER A 367 -14.54 -34.94 18.04
C SER A 367 -13.32 -34.22 18.61
N SER A 368 -12.13 -34.55 18.11
CA SER A 368 -10.91 -33.78 18.40
C SER A 368 -10.18 -33.48 17.10
N HIS A 369 -9.69 -32.25 16.97
CA HIS A 369 -8.87 -31.83 15.84
C HIS A 369 -7.59 -31.20 16.39
N ARG A 370 -6.44 -31.82 16.08
CA ARG A 370 -5.11 -31.41 16.57
C ARG A 370 -4.97 -31.36 18.10
N GLY A 371 -5.65 -32.28 18.80
CA GLY A 371 -5.60 -32.39 20.26
C GLY A 371 -6.56 -31.45 20.99
N GLU A 372 -7.26 -30.57 20.27
CA GLU A 372 -8.26 -29.67 20.84
C GLU A 372 -9.67 -30.28 20.73
N PRO A 373 -10.59 -30.00 21.67
CA PRO A 373 -12.00 -30.36 21.56
C PRO A 373 -12.63 -29.74 20.31
N ALA A 374 -13.32 -30.56 19.53
CA ALA A 374 -13.97 -30.14 18.29
C ALA A 374 -15.39 -30.72 18.19
N ILE A 375 -16.17 -30.16 17.28
CA ILE A 375 -17.49 -30.67 16.90
C ILE A 375 -17.44 -30.92 15.40
N SER A 376 -17.80 -32.14 14.99
CA SER A 376 -17.91 -32.52 13.59
C SER A 376 -19.38 -32.65 13.20
N PHE A 377 -19.72 -32.15 12.01
CA PHE A 377 -21.03 -32.26 11.40
C PHE A 377 -20.95 -33.17 10.17
N ALA A 378 -22.02 -33.90 9.88
CA ALA A 378 -22.12 -34.60 8.60
C ALA A 378 -22.21 -33.58 7.46
N GLN A 379 -21.71 -33.95 6.28
CA GLN A 379 -21.77 -33.07 5.11
C GLN A 379 -23.23 -32.72 4.76
N ASP A 380 -24.14 -33.69 4.80
CA ASP A 380 -25.57 -33.50 4.54
C ASP A 380 -26.22 -32.52 5.55
N ASP A 381 -25.78 -32.57 6.81
CA ASP A 381 -26.24 -31.64 7.86
C ASP A 381 -25.74 -30.21 7.59
N LEU A 382 -24.49 -30.06 7.12
CA LEU A 382 -23.93 -28.76 6.74
C LEU A 382 -24.63 -28.17 5.52
N GLU A 383 -24.96 -28.99 4.53
CA GLU A 383 -25.73 -28.56 3.35
C GLU A 383 -27.13 -28.11 3.76
N THR A 384 -27.78 -28.84 4.66
CA THR A 384 -29.09 -28.44 5.21
C THR A 384 -29.02 -27.13 6.00
N LEU A 385 -27.96 -26.94 6.80
CA LEU A 385 -27.74 -25.71 7.57
C LEU A 385 -27.39 -24.49 6.70
N SER A 386 -26.68 -24.70 5.60
CA SER A 386 -26.22 -23.63 4.71
C SER A 386 -27.22 -23.26 3.63
N ALA A 387 -28.16 -24.15 3.29
CA ALA A 387 -29.15 -23.93 2.24
C ALA A 387 -29.87 -22.56 2.30
N PRO A 388 -30.31 -22.04 3.47
CA PRO A 388 -30.96 -20.72 3.55
C PRO A 388 -30.04 -19.54 3.18
N PHE A 389 -28.72 -19.75 3.24
CA PHE A 389 -27.69 -18.73 3.07
C PHE A 389 -26.95 -18.83 1.72
N THR A 390 -27.41 -19.70 0.82
CA THR A 390 -26.76 -19.96 -0.47
C THR A 390 -26.45 -18.68 -1.27
N PHE A 391 -27.35 -17.69 -1.21
CA PHE A 391 -27.19 -16.38 -1.88
C PHE A 391 -27.10 -15.22 -0.89
N ALA A 392 -26.58 -15.47 0.31
CA ALA A 392 -26.39 -14.45 1.34
C ALA A 392 -24.97 -13.85 1.28
N LEU A 393 -24.90 -12.53 1.34
CA LEU A 393 -23.67 -11.75 1.42
C LEU A 393 -23.63 -10.96 2.72
N VAL A 394 -22.48 -10.96 3.39
CA VAL A 394 -22.23 -10.13 4.57
C VAL A 394 -21.21 -9.07 4.22
N ASN A 395 -21.65 -7.82 4.20
CA ASN A 395 -20.79 -6.69 3.88
C ASN A 395 -20.61 -5.76 5.10
N LYS A 396 -19.54 -4.97 5.08
CA LYS A 396 -19.08 -4.17 6.21
C LYS A 396 -18.85 -2.73 5.80
N PHE A 397 -19.60 -1.82 6.43
CA PHE A 397 -19.32 -0.41 6.31
C PHE A 397 -18.07 -0.02 7.10
N SER A 398 -17.09 0.57 6.41
CA SER A 398 -15.81 0.95 7.03
C SER A 398 -15.79 2.37 7.61
N LYS A 399 -16.70 3.26 7.19
CA LYS A 399 -16.75 4.68 7.61
C LYS A 399 -18.14 5.11 8.09
N GLY A 400 -18.60 4.51 9.18
CA GLY A 400 -19.98 4.69 9.67
C GLY A 400 -20.98 4.03 8.72
N ARG A 401 -22.20 3.74 9.18
CA ARG A 401 -23.21 3.06 8.35
C ARG A 401 -24.38 4.02 8.07
N PRO A 402 -24.78 4.23 6.81
CA PRO A 402 -26.01 4.97 6.50
C PRO A 402 -27.25 4.35 7.14
N SER A 403 -28.37 5.09 7.19
CA SER A 403 -29.62 4.51 7.73
C SER A 403 -30.04 3.27 6.90
N MET A 404 -30.71 2.30 7.53
CA MET A 404 -31.17 1.09 6.80
C MET A 404 -32.11 1.44 5.64
N GLU A 405 -32.82 2.56 5.74
CA GLU A 405 -33.68 3.06 4.66
C GLU A 405 -32.86 3.49 3.43
N VAL A 406 -31.77 4.23 3.63
CA VAL A 406 -30.85 4.62 2.56
C VAL A 406 -30.24 3.40 1.89
N ILE A 407 -29.79 2.44 2.70
CA ILE A 407 -29.17 1.20 2.20
C ILE A 407 -30.18 0.42 1.36
N ARG A 408 -31.42 0.26 1.83
CA ARG A 408 -32.47 -0.43 1.08
C ARG A 408 -32.82 0.30 -0.21
N LYS A 409 -32.96 1.63 -0.19
CA LYS A 409 -33.19 2.43 -1.41
C LYS A 409 -32.08 2.27 -2.44
N PHE A 410 -30.83 2.19 -1.98
CA PHE A 410 -29.70 1.92 -2.87
C PHE A 410 -29.84 0.58 -3.59
N PHE A 411 -30.10 -0.52 -2.86
CA PHE A 411 -30.28 -1.83 -3.48
C PHE A 411 -31.54 -1.93 -4.36
N LEU A 412 -32.60 -1.17 -4.04
CA LEU A 412 -33.77 -1.03 -4.91
C LEU A 412 -33.50 -0.24 -6.19
N ALA A 413 -32.54 0.69 -6.16
CA ALA A 413 -32.11 1.43 -7.34
C ALA A 413 -31.17 0.62 -8.24
N LEU A 414 -30.63 -0.50 -7.74
CA LEU A 414 -29.94 -1.45 -8.58
C LEU A 414 -30.98 -2.20 -9.40
N ASP A 415 -30.79 -2.21 -10.72
CA ASP A 415 -31.59 -2.98 -11.67
C ASP A 415 -31.26 -4.48 -11.53
N LEU A 416 -31.62 -5.07 -10.37
CA LEU A 416 -31.49 -6.49 -10.05
C LEU A 416 -32.64 -7.25 -10.67
N LYS A 417 -32.37 -8.49 -11.09
CA LYS A 417 -33.37 -9.33 -11.77
C LYS A 417 -34.42 -9.87 -10.81
N ASP A 418 -34.08 -10.04 -9.54
CA ASP A 418 -34.99 -10.51 -8.49
C ASP A 418 -34.90 -9.65 -7.23
N THR A 419 -35.84 -9.85 -6.32
CA THR A 419 -35.93 -9.14 -5.05
C THR A 419 -34.70 -9.39 -4.17
N ALA A 420 -34.18 -8.31 -3.60
CA ALA A 420 -33.08 -8.34 -2.65
C ALA A 420 -33.60 -7.92 -1.27
N SER A 421 -33.25 -8.67 -0.22
CA SER A 421 -33.54 -8.30 1.16
C SER A 421 -32.28 -7.85 1.88
N VAL A 422 -32.38 -6.76 2.64
CA VAL A 422 -31.24 -6.21 3.39
C VAL A 422 -31.57 -6.07 4.87
N GLY A 423 -30.85 -6.85 5.67
CA GLY A 423 -30.93 -6.94 7.12
C GLY A 423 -29.73 -6.29 7.80
N LEU A 424 -29.93 -5.84 9.03
CA LEU A 424 -28.86 -5.33 9.89
C LEU A 424 -28.35 -6.47 10.77
N LEU A 425 -27.04 -6.74 10.75
CA LEU A 425 -26.41 -7.72 11.64
C LEU A 425 -25.89 -7.04 12.91
N ASP A 426 -25.13 -5.96 12.73
CA ASP A 426 -24.64 -5.14 13.83
C ASP A 426 -24.46 -3.67 13.38
N SER A 427 -23.83 -2.85 14.19
CA SER A 427 -23.59 -1.43 13.89
C SER A 427 -22.90 -1.14 12.54
N ARG A 428 -22.11 -2.08 12.01
CA ARG A 428 -21.30 -1.94 10.79
C ARG A 428 -21.58 -3.00 9.72
N HIS A 429 -22.16 -4.14 10.06
CA HIS A 429 -22.41 -5.23 9.13
C HIS A 429 -23.87 -5.28 8.69
N VAL A 430 -24.07 -5.47 7.39
CA VAL A 430 -25.37 -5.75 6.80
C VAL A 430 -25.33 -7.08 6.09
N LEU A 431 -26.49 -7.73 6.11
CA LEU A 431 -26.76 -8.98 5.44
C LEU A 431 -27.60 -8.68 4.22
N ILE A 432 -27.14 -9.08 3.06
CA ILE A 432 -27.81 -8.92 1.77
C ILE A 432 -28.17 -10.32 1.30
N HIS A 433 -29.44 -10.60 1.10
CA HIS A 433 -29.90 -11.87 0.57
C HIS A 433 -30.58 -11.65 -0.78
N LEU A 434 -30.17 -12.46 -1.76
CA LEU A 434 -30.53 -12.30 -3.16
C LEU A 434 -31.33 -13.52 -3.62
N GLY A 435 -32.32 -13.30 -4.49
CA GLY A 435 -33.19 -14.37 -4.98
C GLY A 435 -32.53 -15.31 -6.00
N ASN A 436 -31.44 -14.88 -6.65
CA ASN A 436 -30.80 -15.66 -7.72
C ASN A 436 -29.27 -15.52 -7.74
N GLU A 437 -28.63 -16.49 -8.40
CA GLU A 437 -27.18 -16.58 -8.54
C GLU A 437 -26.59 -15.43 -9.39
N VAL A 438 -27.31 -14.95 -10.41
CA VAL A 438 -26.80 -13.91 -11.33
C VAL A 438 -26.59 -12.59 -10.60
N ASP A 439 -27.56 -12.17 -9.80
CA ASP A 439 -27.47 -10.97 -8.97
C ASP A 439 -26.43 -11.16 -7.87
N PHE A 440 -26.35 -12.37 -7.27
CA PHE A 440 -25.29 -12.71 -6.31
C PHE A 440 -23.90 -12.50 -6.89
N LEU A 441 -23.61 -13.10 -8.05
CA LEU A 441 -22.31 -12.96 -8.70
C LEU A 441 -22.03 -11.52 -9.14
N ARG A 442 -23.06 -10.77 -9.56
CA ARG A 442 -22.94 -9.35 -9.91
C ARG A 442 -22.54 -8.49 -8.70
N LEU A 443 -23.17 -8.71 -7.55
CA LEU A 443 -22.83 -7.99 -6.32
C LEU A 443 -21.46 -8.40 -5.79
N TRP A 444 -21.19 -9.71 -5.78
CA TRP A 444 -19.94 -10.30 -5.29
C TRP A 444 -18.72 -9.87 -6.10
N SER A 445 -18.80 -9.93 -7.43
CA SER A 445 -17.67 -9.62 -8.32
C SER A 445 -17.23 -8.15 -8.27
N ARG A 446 -18.13 -7.23 -7.90
CA ARG A 446 -17.80 -5.81 -7.78
C ARG A 446 -16.96 -5.49 -6.54
N GLY A 447 -17.04 -6.33 -5.49
CA GLY A 447 -16.25 -6.23 -4.27
C GLY A 447 -16.63 -5.08 -3.33
N ILE A 448 -16.68 -3.83 -3.82
CA ILE A 448 -16.98 -2.63 -3.02
C ILE A 448 -18.10 -1.83 -3.66
N TRP A 449 -19.06 -1.42 -2.84
CA TRP A 449 -20.14 -0.52 -3.22
C TRP A 449 -20.09 0.78 -2.40
N TYR A 450 -20.52 1.91 -2.97
CA TYR A 450 -20.56 3.18 -2.26
C TYR A 450 -22.01 3.62 -2.08
N ILE A 451 -22.44 3.80 -0.83
CA ILE A 451 -23.77 4.24 -0.46
C ILE A 451 -23.63 5.57 0.27
N HIS A 452 -24.01 6.69 -0.38
CA HIS A 452 -23.76 8.05 0.11
C HIS A 452 -22.30 8.25 0.56
N GLU A 453 -21.35 7.96 -0.34
CA GLU A 453 -19.90 8.11 -0.09
C GLU A 453 -19.32 7.18 0.98
N VAL A 454 -20.16 6.34 1.61
CA VAL A 454 -19.72 5.32 2.54
C VAL A 454 -19.46 4.00 1.80
N PRO A 455 -18.23 3.47 1.84
CA PRO A 455 -17.92 2.15 1.29
C PRO A 455 -18.55 1.02 2.11
N LEU A 456 -19.26 0.13 1.41
CA LEU A 456 -19.88 -1.11 1.87
C LEU A 456 -19.11 -2.34 1.39
#